data_AF-A0A6I1MKL4-F1
#
_entry.id   AF-A0A6I1MKL4-F1
#
_cell.length_a   1.000
_cell.length_b   1.000
_cell.length_c   1.000
_cell.angle_alpha   90.00
_cell.angle_beta   90.00
_cell.angle_gamma   90.00
#
_symmetry.space_group_name_H-M   'P 1'
#
loop_
_entity.id
_entity.type
_entity.pdbx_description
1 polymer ?
#
loop_
_entity_poly.entity_id
_entity_poly.type
_entity_poly.pdbx_seq_one_letter_code
_entity_poly.pdbx_strand_id
1 'polypeptide(L)'
;MLDTYGRRYVNPLINFGAKCFLKIKLKPNEVTLLALMVGILAGLFIYLDKSIIAVITLWLSGYLDSVDGAMARESKKISPLGTLMDITFDRIVELTIILVLAVRFPESRLNLLILTMTILISMTIFLTVGALAKNNGIKSFRYQAGLAERSEGFIFLSLMIIFANTYLNLFINLFTLIIGITIFQRAIEAKKILK
;
A
#
# COMPACT_ATOMS: atom_id res chain seq x y z
N MET A 1 1.37 -0.86 7.15
CA MET A 1 1.53 -0.21 8.46
C MET A 1 1.40 1.31 8.28
N LEU A 2 0.36 1.93 8.81
CA LEU A 2 0.23 3.39 8.84
C LEU A 2 1.31 3.99 9.74
N ASP A 3 1.80 5.16 9.32
CA ASP A 3 2.88 5.92 9.92
C ASP A 3 2.70 6.10 11.45
N THR A 4 3.82 6.05 12.18
CA THR A 4 3.90 5.91 13.64
C THR A 4 3.21 7.08 14.37
N TYR A 5 3.09 8.24 13.72
CA TYR A 5 2.49 9.46 14.27
C TYR A 5 0.99 9.62 13.96
N GLY A 6 0.53 9.24 12.76
CA GLY A 6 -0.89 9.32 12.36
C GLY A 6 -1.77 8.25 13.02
N ARG A 7 -1.16 7.12 13.41
CA ARG A 7 -1.83 5.97 14.02
C ARG A 7 -2.70 6.35 15.22
N ARG A 8 -2.27 7.28 16.08
CA ARG A 8 -2.98 7.61 17.33
C ARG A 8 -4.40 8.15 17.08
N TYR A 9 -4.60 8.89 15.98
CA TYR A 9 -5.89 9.50 15.65
C TYR A 9 -6.81 8.56 14.85
N VAL A 10 -6.24 7.65 14.06
CA VAL A 10 -7.02 6.71 13.22
C VAL A 10 -7.31 5.39 13.94
N ASN A 11 -6.49 5.01 14.93
CA ASN A 11 -6.66 3.78 15.71
C ASN A 11 -8.03 3.62 16.37
N PRO A 12 -8.71 4.65 16.92
CA PRO A 12 -10.05 4.48 17.48
C PRO A 12 -11.07 3.99 16.45
N LEU A 13 -11.01 4.55 15.23
CA LEU A 13 -11.91 4.17 14.13
C LEU A 13 -11.59 2.77 13.60
N ILE A 14 -10.30 2.44 13.48
CA ILE A 14 -9.86 1.11 13.04
C ILE A 14 -10.26 0.04 14.08
N ASN A 15 -10.04 0.30 15.37
CA ASN A 15 -10.40 -0.61 16.44
C ASN A 15 -11.91 -0.77 16.59
N PHE A 16 -12.68 0.28 16.34
CA PHE A 16 -14.14 0.19 16.28
C PHE A 16 -14.59 -0.73 15.14
N GLY A 17 -14.07 -0.53 13.93
CA GLY A 17 -14.34 -1.40 12.78
C GLY A 17 -13.95 -2.86 13.05
N ALA A 18 -12.77 -3.09 13.64
CA ALA A 18 -12.31 -4.42 14.01
C ALA A 18 -13.26 -5.11 14.99
N LYS A 19 -13.72 -4.42 16.04
CA LYS A 19 -14.70 -4.95 16.99
C LYS A 19 -16.05 -5.25 16.34
N CYS A 20 -16.52 -4.41 15.42
CA CYS A 20 -17.76 -4.66 14.69
C CYS A 20 -17.66 -5.92 13.82
N PHE A 21 -16.60 -6.07 13.03
CA PHE A 21 -16.43 -7.26 12.20
C PHE A 21 -16.18 -8.53 13.01
N LEU A 22 -15.45 -8.44 14.13
CA LEU A 22 -15.28 -9.57 15.06
C LEU A 22 -16.63 -9.98 15.69
N LYS A 23 -17.51 -9.03 16.02
CA LYS A 23 -18.88 -9.31 16.50
C LYS A 23 -19.72 -10.06 15.48
N ILE A 24 -19.52 -9.79 14.19
CA ILE A 24 -20.20 -10.46 13.07
C ILE A 24 -19.51 -11.80 12.72
N LYS A 25 -18.49 -12.21 13.48
CA LYS A 25 -17.71 -13.46 13.32
C LYS A 25 -16.92 -13.55 12.00
N LEU A 26 -16.63 -12.41 11.36
CA LEU A 26 -15.74 -12.37 10.20
C LEU A 26 -14.31 -12.70 10.61
N LYS A 27 -13.59 -13.41 9.73
CA LYS A 27 -12.17 -13.71 9.90
C LYS A 27 -11.32 -12.58 9.30
N PRO A 28 -10.12 -12.29 9.84
CA PRO A 28 -9.23 -11.28 9.27
C PRO A 28 -8.99 -11.46 7.76
N ASN A 29 -8.70 -12.68 7.32
CA ASN A 29 -8.44 -12.99 5.90
C ASN A 29 -9.64 -12.71 4.98
N GLU A 30 -10.88 -12.79 5.49
CA GLU A 30 -12.09 -12.46 4.72
C GLU A 30 -12.18 -10.94 4.51
N VAL A 31 -11.78 -10.16 5.52
CA VAL A 31 -11.69 -8.70 5.42
C VAL A 31 -10.56 -8.28 4.48
N THR A 32 -9.42 -8.98 4.49
CA THR A 32 -8.33 -8.77 3.51
C THR A 32 -8.80 -9.01 2.07
N LEU A 33 -9.59 -10.06 1.84
CA LEU A 33 -10.19 -10.33 0.53
C LEU A 33 -11.20 -9.24 0.12
N LEU A 34 -12.01 -8.76 1.06
CA LEU A 34 -12.93 -7.66 0.82
C LEU A 34 -12.17 -6.38 0.47
N ALA A 35 -11.07 -6.07 1.17
CA ALA A 35 -10.21 -4.93 0.88
C ALA A 35 -9.66 -5.00 -0.56
N LEU A 36 -9.21 -6.18 -1.00
CA LEU A 36 -8.78 -6.42 -2.38
C LEU A 36 -9.89 -6.14 -3.39
N MET A 37 -11.09 -6.71 -3.18
CA MET A 37 -12.23 -6.52 -4.09
C MET A 37 -12.62 -5.03 -4.21
N VAL A 38 -12.67 -4.31 -3.09
CA VAL A 38 -12.93 -2.87 -3.06
C VAL A 38 -11.81 -2.11 -3.79
N GLY A 39 -10.55 -2.48 -3.60
CA GLY A 39 -9.42 -1.86 -4.31
C GLY A 39 -9.48 -2.06 -5.83
N ILE A 40 -9.89 -3.24 -6.30
CA ILE A 40 -10.10 -3.49 -7.73
C ILE A 40 -11.29 -2.68 -8.27
N LEU A 41 -12.36 -2.54 -7.50
CA LEU A 41 -13.51 -1.68 -7.86
C LEU A 41 -13.11 -0.20 -8.00
N ALA A 42 -12.13 0.28 -7.22
CA ALA A 42 -11.59 1.62 -7.42
C ALA A 42 -11.00 1.79 -8.82
N GLY A 43 -10.31 0.78 -9.33
CA GLY A 43 -9.84 0.70 -10.73
C GLY A 43 -10.98 0.84 -11.74
N LEU A 44 -12.09 0.11 -11.54
CA LEU A 44 -13.26 0.23 -12.41
C LEU A 44 -13.82 1.67 -12.45
N PHE A 45 -13.89 2.34 -11.30
CA PHE A 45 -14.36 3.74 -11.25
C PHE A 45 -13.41 4.74 -11.92
N ILE A 46 -12.10 4.47 -11.93
CA ILE A 46 -11.13 5.27 -12.72
C ILE A 46 -11.43 5.13 -14.21
N TYR A 47 -11.70 3.90 -14.66
CA TYR A 47 -12.03 3.63 -16.06
C TYR A 47 -13.33 4.33 -16.50
N LEU A 48 -14.33 4.35 -15.62
CA LEU A 48 -15.63 5.00 -15.85
C LEU A 48 -15.63 6.52 -15.66
N ASP A 49 -14.45 7.14 -15.51
CA ASP A 49 -14.29 8.58 -15.27
C ASP A 49 -15.01 9.12 -14.04
N LYS A 50 -15.05 8.31 -12.97
CA LYS A 50 -15.59 8.69 -11.67
C LYS A 50 -14.48 8.87 -10.65
N SER A 51 -13.57 9.83 -10.89
CA SER A 51 -12.35 10.04 -10.08
C SER A 51 -12.61 10.19 -8.58
N ILE A 52 -13.65 10.94 -8.17
CA ILE A 52 -13.96 11.13 -6.74
C ILE A 52 -14.39 9.80 -6.10
N ILE A 53 -15.27 9.05 -6.77
CA ILE A 53 -15.75 7.75 -6.29
C ILE A 53 -14.60 6.74 -6.24
N ALA A 54 -13.72 6.75 -7.25
CA ALA A 54 -12.52 5.93 -7.28
C ALA A 54 -11.61 6.18 -6.07
N VAL A 55 -11.35 7.46 -5.75
CA VAL A 55 -10.53 7.82 -4.57
C VAL A 55 -11.21 7.36 -3.28
N ILE A 56 -12.50 7.64 -3.09
CA ILE A 56 -13.22 7.19 -1.89
C ILE A 56 -13.13 5.66 -1.75
N THR A 57 -13.30 4.93 -2.85
CA THR A 57 -13.24 3.47 -2.88
C THR A 57 -11.82 2.96 -2.58
N LEU A 58 -10.78 3.62 -3.11
CA LEU A 58 -9.38 3.32 -2.80
C LEU A 58 -9.09 3.49 -1.30
N TRP A 59 -9.50 4.61 -0.70
CA TRP A 59 -9.32 4.84 0.73
C TRP A 59 -10.13 3.87 1.60
N LEU A 60 -11.32 3.47 1.14
CA LEU A 60 -12.10 2.43 1.81
C LEU A 60 -11.36 1.08 1.80
N SER A 61 -10.74 0.70 0.68
CA SER A 61 -9.86 -0.49 0.60
C SER A 61 -8.71 -0.40 1.62
N GLY A 62 -7.99 0.72 1.66
CA GLY A 62 -6.89 0.91 2.63
C GLY A 62 -7.34 0.95 4.09
N TYR A 63 -8.57 1.40 4.37
CA TYR A 63 -9.17 1.31 5.69
C TYR A 63 -9.46 -0.14 6.09
N LEU A 64 -10.08 -0.94 5.21
CA LEU A 64 -10.39 -2.35 5.47
C LEU A 64 -9.12 -3.17 5.73
N ASP A 65 -8.07 -2.92 4.97
CA ASP A 65 -6.73 -3.48 5.18
C ASP A 65 -6.17 -3.13 6.57
N SER A 66 -6.29 -1.86 6.99
CA SER A 66 -5.86 -1.47 8.34
C SER A 66 -6.68 -2.15 9.44
N VAL A 67 -7.96 -2.43 9.17
CA VAL A 67 -8.89 -3.12 10.09
C VAL A 67 -8.56 -4.60 10.21
N ASP A 68 -8.24 -5.30 9.13
CA ASP A 68 -7.87 -6.73 9.19
C ASP A 68 -6.65 -6.97 10.09
N GLY A 69 -5.66 -6.08 10.02
CA GLY A 69 -4.45 -6.18 10.83
C GLY A 69 -4.74 -5.88 12.29
N ALA A 70 -5.71 -5.02 12.58
CA ALA A 70 -6.20 -4.80 13.94
C ALA A 70 -6.97 -6.01 14.46
N MET A 71 -7.84 -6.61 13.65
CA MET A 71 -8.56 -7.84 14.00
C MET A 71 -7.59 -9.00 14.28
N ALA A 72 -6.55 -9.18 13.47
CA ALA A 72 -5.54 -10.23 13.67
C ALA A 72 -4.77 -10.04 14.99
N ARG A 73 -4.44 -8.80 15.36
CA ARG A 73 -3.80 -8.46 16.65
C ARG A 73 -4.73 -8.70 17.83
N GLU A 74 -5.97 -8.22 17.76
CA GLU A 74 -6.95 -8.33 18.85
C GLU A 74 -7.38 -9.78 19.07
N SER A 75 -7.50 -10.57 18.00
CA SER A 75 -7.84 -12.00 18.08
C SER A 75 -6.64 -12.92 18.32
N LYS A 76 -5.40 -12.38 18.43
CA LYS A 76 -4.14 -13.13 18.52
C LYS A 76 -3.94 -14.16 17.40
N LYS A 77 -4.52 -13.93 16.22
CA LYS A 77 -4.46 -14.81 15.04
C LYS A 77 -3.52 -14.27 13.96
N ILE A 78 -2.38 -13.72 14.36
CA ILE A 78 -1.33 -13.32 13.40
C ILE A 78 -0.79 -14.60 12.77
N SER A 79 -0.86 -14.70 11.45
CA SER A 79 -0.42 -15.88 10.70
C SER A 79 0.50 -15.50 9.54
N PRO A 80 1.49 -16.35 9.19
CA PRO A 80 2.35 -16.11 8.03
C PRO A 80 1.55 -15.96 6.72
N LEU A 81 0.47 -16.73 6.57
CA LEU A 81 -0.43 -16.62 5.42
C LEU A 81 -1.12 -15.25 5.35
N GLY A 82 -1.61 -14.73 6.49
CA GLY A 82 -2.21 -13.40 6.55
C GLY A 82 -1.21 -12.30 6.14
N THR A 83 0.03 -12.39 6.61
CA THR A 83 1.09 -11.44 6.21
C THR A 83 1.39 -11.51 4.71
N LEU A 84 1.41 -12.71 4.12
CA LEU A 84 1.56 -12.87 2.67
C LEU A 84 0.40 -12.23 1.91
N MET A 85 -0.84 -12.45 2.36
CA MET A 85 -2.04 -11.88 1.75
C MET A 85 -2.04 -10.35 1.80
N ASP A 86 -1.77 -9.76 2.96
CA ASP A 86 -1.63 -8.29 3.18
C ASP A 86 -0.67 -7.69 2.14
N ILE A 87 0.58 -8.15 2.13
CA ILE A 87 1.62 -7.64 1.22
C ILE A 87 1.25 -7.85 -0.26
N THR A 88 0.70 -9.02 -0.61
CA THR A 88 0.40 -9.35 -2.01
C THR A 88 -0.79 -8.55 -2.52
N PHE A 89 -1.89 -8.50 -1.75
CA PHE A 89 -3.13 -7.85 -2.18
C PHE A 89 -2.94 -6.34 -2.26
N ASP A 90 -2.13 -5.77 -1.38
CA ASP A 90 -1.67 -4.39 -1.46
C ASP A 90 -0.98 -4.03 -2.76
N ARG A 91 -0.18 -4.96 -3.31
CA ARG A 91 0.47 -4.76 -4.61
C ARG A 91 -0.50 -4.97 -5.75
N ILE A 92 -1.43 -5.92 -5.64
CA ILE A 92 -2.48 -6.09 -6.65
C ILE A 92 -3.32 -4.81 -6.77
N VAL A 93 -3.76 -4.22 -5.66
CA VAL A 93 -4.55 -2.97 -5.69
C VAL A 93 -3.74 -1.84 -6.32
N GLU A 94 -2.51 -1.58 -5.87
CA GLU A 94 -1.67 -0.51 -6.42
C GLU A 94 -1.43 -0.68 -7.93
N LEU A 95 -1.06 -1.89 -8.37
CA LEU A 95 -0.82 -2.19 -9.78
C LEU A 95 -2.10 -2.12 -10.61
N THR A 96 -3.27 -2.44 -10.03
CA THR A 96 -4.57 -2.28 -10.71
C THR A 96 -4.84 -0.82 -11.02
N ILE A 97 -4.60 0.09 -10.07
CA ILE A 97 -4.76 1.54 -10.29
C ILE A 97 -3.83 2.03 -11.40
N ILE A 98 -2.55 1.66 -11.34
CA ILE A 98 -1.55 2.04 -12.35
C ILE A 98 -1.92 1.48 -13.74
N LEU A 99 -2.37 0.21 -13.79
CA LEU A 99 -2.78 -0.45 -15.03
C LEU A 99 -3.97 0.26 -15.68
N VAL A 100 -5.01 0.57 -14.91
CA VAL A 100 -6.19 1.27 -15.46
C VAL A 100 -5.82 2.67 -15.96
N LEU A 101 -4.97 3.40 -15.24
CA LEU A 101 -4.45 4.69 -15.71
C LEU A 101 -3.65 4.52 -17.02
N ALA A 102 -2.85 3.46 -17.17
CA ALA A 102 -2.09 3.19 -18.40
C ALA A 102 -2.98 2.81 -19.59
N VAL A 103 -4.09 2.11 -19.33
CA VAL A 103 -5.11 1.80 -20.34
C VAL A 103 -5.79 3.09 -20.80
N ARG A 104 -6.16 3.95 -19.85
CA ARG A 104 -6.93 5.17 -20.11
C ARG A 104 -6.12 6.32 -20.70
N PHE A 105 -4.83 6.43 -20.36
CA PHE A 105 -3.94 7.52 -20.78
C PHE A 105 -2.72 6.97 -21.54
N PRO A 106 -2.83 6.70 -22.84
CA PRO A 106 -1.74 6.13 -23.65
C PRO A 106 -0.44 6.95 -23.61
N GLU A 107 -0.55 8.26 -23.63
CA GLU A 107 0.59 9.19 -23.60
C GLU A 107 1.41 9.12 -22.31
N SER A 108 0.82 8.61 -21.22
CA SER A 108 1.48 8.48 -19.91
C SER A 108 2.06 7.09 -19.67
N ARG A 109 1.91 6.13 -20.60
CA ARG A 109 2.29 4.72 -20.40
C ARG A 109 3.76 4.54 -20.05
N LEU A 110 4.66 5.27 -20.73
CA LEU A 110 6.09 5.16 -20.45
C LEU A 110 6.41 5.59 -19.01
N ASN A 111 5.84 6.70 -18.55
CA ASN A 111 6.04 7.19 -17.19
C ASN A 111 5.46 6.22 -16.15
N LEU A 112 4.27 5.65 -16.41
CA LEU A 112 3.64 4.64 -15.55
C LEU A 112 4.45 3.34 -15.49
N LEU A 113 5.08 2.95 -16.60
CA LEU A 113 5.97 1.78 -16.65
C LEU A 113 7.23 2.02 -15.80
N ILE A 114 7.85 3.20 -15.91
CA ILE A 114 8.99 3.59 -15.09
C ILE A 114 8.61 3.62 -13.60
N LEU A 115 7.45 4.17 -13.26
CA LEU A 115 6.91 4.14 -11.89
C LEU A 115 6.79 2.71 -11.38
N THR A 116 6.21 1.81 -12.18
CA THR A 116 6.04 0.39 -11.85
C THR A 116 7.39 -0.30 -11.61
N MET A 117 8.37 -0.09 -12.48
CA MET A 117 9.72 -0.63 -12.31
C MET A 117 10.37 -0.13 -11.00
N THR A 118 10.20 1.16 -10.69
CA THR A 118 10.74 1.79 -9.49
C THR A 118 10.11 1.20 -8.22
N ILE A 119 8.77 1.01 -8.22
CA ILE A 119 8.05 0.31 -7.14
C ILE A 119 8.62 -1.11 -6.94
N LEU A 120 8.76 -1.87 -8.03
CA LEU A 120 9.25 -3.26 -7.97
C LEU A 120 10.66 -3.36 -7.38
N ILE A 121 11.57 -2.47 -7.78
CA ILE A 121 12.93 -2.41 -7.22
C ILE A 121 12.87 -2.09 -5.72
N SER A 122 12.11 -1.06 -5.32
CA SER A 122 11.95 -0.67 -3.93
C SER A 122 11.40 -1.80 -3.06
N MET A 123 10.41 -2.53 -3.56
CA MET A 123 9.80 -3.67 -2.86
C MET A 123 10.75 -4.87 -2.77
N THR A 124 11.52 -5.14 -3.83
CA THR A 124 12.51 -6.22 -3.84
C THR A 124 13.58 -6.00 -2.78
N ILE A 125 14.10 -4.77 -2.66
CA ILE A 125 15.07 -4.43 -1.60
C ILE A 125 14.44 -4.65 -0.23
N PHE A 126 13.23 -4.13 -0.01
CA PHE A 126 12.56 -4.26 1.28
C PHE A 126 12.33 -5.71 1.71
N LEU A 127 11.81 -6.56 0.81
CA LEU A 127 11.56 -7.98 1.11
C LEU A 127 12.85 -8.76 1.31
N THR A 128 13.87 -8.53 0.46
CA THR A 128 15.14 -9.25 0.54
C THR A 128 15.94 -8.87 1.79
N VAL A 129 15.94 -7.59 2.18
CA VAL A 129 16.53 -7.14 3.45
C VAL A 129 15.79 -7.74 4.63
N GLY A 130 14.45 -7.75 4.61
CA GLY A 130 13.63 -8.39 5.64
C GLY A 130 13.93 -9.88 5.80
N ALA A 131 14.17 -10.60 4.70
CA ALA A 131 14.50 -12.03 4.71
C ALA A 131 15.95 -12.32 5.13
N LEU A 132 16.91 -11.46 4.77
CA LEU A 132 18.34 -11.65 5.04
C LEU A 132 18.78 -11.10 6.42
N ALA A 133 18.01 -10.21 7.02
CA ALA A 133 18.33 -9.64 8.32
C ALA A 133 18.36 -10.73 9.42
N LYS A 134 19.49 -10.85 10.13
CA LYS A 134 19.61 -11.76 11.27
C LYS A 134 18.71 -11.33 12.42
N ASN A 135 17.96 -12.29 12.95
CA ASN A 135 16.99 -12.08 14.02
C ASN A 135 17.74 -11.97 15.38
N ASN A 136 18.41 -10.84 15.65
CA ASN A 136 19.25 -10.64 16.83
C ASN A 136 18.46 -10.38 18.14
N GLY A 137 17.34 -11.08 18.36
CA GLY A 137 16.63 -11.08 19.65
C GLY A 137 15.91 -9.78 20.05
N ILE A 138 16.03 -8.68 19.28
CA ILE A 138 15.33 -7.42 19.55
C ILE A 138 14.64 -6.95 18.27
N LYS A 139 13.33 -7.26 18.19
CA LYS A 139 12.35 -6.95 17.13
C LYS A 139 12.67 -7.56 15.76
N SER A 140 11.94 -8.64 15.47
CA SER A 140 12.03 -9.51 14.30
C SER A 140 11.69 -8.91 12.93
N PHE A 141 11.59 -7.59 12.84
CA PHE A 141 11.48 -6.83 11.59
C PHE A 141 12.05 -5.45 11.90
N ARG A 142 13.29 -5.16 11.44
CA ARG A 142 13.75 -3.76 11.42
C ARG A 142 13.01 -3.08 10.28
N TYR A 143 12.02 -2.27 10.65
CA TYR A 143 11.24 -1.48 9.72
C TYR A 143 12.15 -0.47 9.06
N GLN A 144 12.35 -0.65 7.75
CA GLN A 144 13.15 0.25 6.94
C GLN A 144 12.30 1.47 6.59
N ALA A 145 12.40 2.52 7.38
CA ALA A 145 11.68 3.77 7.12
C ALA A 145 12.17 4.36 5.80
N GLY A 146 11.25 4.72 4.92
CA GLY A 146 11.53 5.31 3.61
C GLY A 146 10.65 6.53 3.38
N LEU A 147 11.08 7.48 2.55
CA LEU A 147 10.29 8.69 2.29
C LEU A 147 8.93 8.42 1.64
N ALA A 148 8.81 7.41 0.78
CA ALA A 148 7.53 6.87 0.34
C ALA A 148 7.22 5.60 1.13
N GLU A 149 6.38 5.73 2.15
CA GLU A 149 5.72 4.59 2.75
C GLU A 149 4.34 4.38 2.12
N ARG A 150 3.51 3.57 2.78
CA ARG A 150 2.19 3.19 2.29
C ARG A 150 1.24 4.39 2.21
N SER A 151 1.27 5.28 3.20
CA SER A 151 0.36 6.43 3.26
C SER A 151 0.63 7.43 2.12
N GLU A 152 1.90 7.72 1.87
CA GLU A 152 2.36 8.59 0.79
C GLU A 152 1.99 7.98 -0.56
N GLY A 153 2.14 6.66 -0.72
CA GLY A 153 1.66 5.95 -1.91
C GLY A 153 0.18 6.16 -2.17
N PHE A 154 -0.68 6.02 -1.16
CA PHE A 154 -2.12 6.29 -1.29
C PHE A 154 -2.43 7.74 -1.66
N ILE A 155 -1.68 8.70 -1.11
CA ILE A 155 -1.83 10.12 -1.44
C ILE A 155 -1.46 10.36 -2.91
N PHE A 156 -0.32 9.85 -3.37
CA PHE A 156 0.10 10.01 -4.78
C PHE A 156 -0.85 9.31 -5.75
N LEU A 157 -1.32 8.10 -5.45
CA LEU A 157 -2.35 7.44 -6.25
C LEU A 157 -3.64 8.27 -6.31
N SER A 158 -4.05 8.87 -5.19
CA SER A 158 -5.23 9.74 -5.16
C SER A 158 -5.06 10.98 -6.02
N LEU A 159 -3.88 11.63 -5.96
CA LEU A 159 -3.55 12.79 -6.77
C LEU A 159 -3.52 12.44 -8.27
N MET A 160 -2.93 11.28 -8.62
CA MET A 160 -2.93 10.77 -9.99
C MET A 160 -4.35 10.54 -10.51
N ILE A 161 -5.28 10.04 -9.68
CA ILE A 161 -6.68 9.81 -10.06
C ILE A 161 -7.46 11.13 -10.21
N ILE A 162 -7.30 12.07 -9.28
CA ILE A 162 -8.03 13.34 -9.29
C ILE A 162 -7.58 14.23 -10.46
N PHE A 163 -6.27 14.31 -10.68
CA PHE A 163 -5.69 15.17 -11.72
C PHE A 163 -5.33 14.40 -13.00
N ALA A 164 -5.96 13.24 -13.21
CA ALA A 164 -5.65 12.33 -14.31
C ALA A 164 -5.72 13.00 -15.70
N ASN A 165 -6.66 13.93 -15.90
CA ASN A 165 -6.86 14.59 -17.19
C ASN A 165 -5.91 15.77 -17.46
N THR A 166 -5.32 16.38 -16.41
CA THR A 166 -4.60 17.66 -16.55
C THR A 166 -3.12 17.56 -16.16
N TYR A 167 -2.80 16.89 -15.04
CA TYR A 167 -1.47 16.89 -14.44
C TYR A 167 -0.95 15.48 -14.11
N LEU A 168 -1.47 14.45 -14.78
CA LEU A 168 -1.11 13.05 -14.51
C LEU A 168 0.39 12.80 -14.56
N ASN A 169 1.06 13.22 -15.65
CA ASN A 169 2.50 13.04 -15.82
C ASN A 169 3.33 13.71 -14.71
N LEU A 170 2.89 14.88 -14.22
CA LEU A 170 3.56 15.57 -13.12
C LEU A 170 3.52 14.70 -11.86
N PHE A 171 2.35 14.19 -11.47
CA PHE A 171 2.21 13.37 -10.27
C PHE A 171 2.90 12.01 -10.40
N ILE A 172 2.88 11.38 -11.58
CA ILE A 172 3.64 10.14 -11.84
C ILE A 172 5.14 10.38 -11.62
N ASN A 173 5.68 11.46 -12.18
CA ASN A 173 7.11 11.75 -12.10
C ASN A 173 7.54 12.11 -10.67
N LEU A 174 6.72 12.89 -9.95
CA LEU A 174 6.95 13.20 -8.54
C LEU A 174 6.93 11.92 -7.69
N PHE A 175 5.95 11.04 -7.91
CA PHE A 175 5.87 9.79 -7.16
C PHE A 175 7.06 8.88 -7.47
N THR A 176 7.43 8.76 -8.75
CA THR A 176 8.61 8.01 -9.20
C THR A 176 9.89 8.54 -8.55
N LEU A 177 10.06 9.86 -8.48
CA LEU A 177 11.23 10.48 -7.85
C LEU A 177 11.31 10.13 -6.36
N ILE A 178 10.19 10.22 -5.63
CA ILE A 178 10.17 9.94 -4.18
C ILE A 178 10.46 8.46 -3.91
N ILE A 179 9.91 7.54 -4.70
CA ILE A 179 10.25 6.12 -4.59
C ILE A 179 11.72 5.90 -4.96
N GLY A 180 12.23 6.60 -5.98
CA GLY A 180 13.65 6.60 -6.35
C GLY A 180 14.54 6.97 -5.15
N ILE A 181 14.23 8.05 -4.45
CA ILE A 181 14.96 8.43 -3.22
C ILE A 181 14.82 7.34 -2.15
N THR A 182 13.63 6.75 -2.01
CA THR A 182 13.37 5.65 -1.07
C THR A 182 14.22 4.41 -1.38
N ILE A 183 14.45 4.07 -2.65
CA ILE A 183 15.36 2.99 -3.06
C ILE A 183 16.78 3.25 -2.53
N PHE A 184 17.30 4.47 -2.71
CA PHE A 184 18.63 4.82 -2.21
C PHE A 184 18.71 4.74 -0.68
N GLN A 185 17.70 5.25 0.02
CA GLN A 185 17.61 5.15 1.48
C GLN A 185 17.64 3.69 1.94
N ARG A 186 16.81 2.86 1.31
CA ARG A 186 16.74 1.42 1.60
C ARG A 186 18.06 0.70 1.28
N ALA A 187 18.73 1.02 0.17
CA ALA A 187 20.01 0.41 -0.16
C ALA A 187 21.12 0.77 0.86
N ILE A 188 21.18 2.04 1.31
CA ILE A 188 22.15 2.49 2.31
C ILE A 188 21.91 1.81 3.65
N GLU A 189 20.67 1.73 4.11
CA GLU A 189 20.34 1.08 5.37
C GLU A 189 20.50 -0.45 5.28
N ALA A 190 20.21 -1.08 4.13
CA ALA A 190 20.48 -2.49 3.88
C ALA A 190 21.97 -2.82 4.10
N LYS A 191 22.86 -1.99 3.57
CA LYS A 191 24.32 -2.14 3.76
C LYS A 191 24.74 -2.06 5.23
N LYS A 192 24.02 -1.30 6.06
CA LYS A 192 24.27 -1.21 7.51
C LYS A 192 23.74 -2.41 8.28
N ILE A 193 22.63 -2.99 7.82
CA ILE A 193 21.97 -4.13 8.48
C ILE A 193 22.68 -5.46 8.16
N LEU A 194 23.21 -5.60 6.94
CA LEU A 194 23.78 -6.85 6.43
C LEU A 194 25.30 -6.97 6.60
N LYS A 195 25.97 -5.91 7.06
CA LYS A 195 27.38 -5.95 7.49
C LYS A 195 27.47 -6.23 8.97
#